data_AF-A0A923W7Y9-F1
#
_entry.id   AF-A0A923W7Y9-F1
#
_cell.length_a   1.000
_cell.length_b   1.000
_cell.length_c   1.000
_cell.angle_alpha   90.00
_cell.angle_beta   90.00
_cell.angle_gamma   90.00
#
_symmetry.space_group_name_H-M   'P 1'
#
loop_
_entity.id
_entity.type
_entity.pdbx_description
1 polymer ?
#
loop_
_entity_poly.entity_id
_entity_poly.type
_entity_poly.pdbx_seq_one_letter_code
_entity_poly.pdbx_strand_id
1 'polypeptide(L)'
;MQPAVAPAGEKDGQFPLQADVSGLTATDIGSFLVIGKQSAAAGRPRDAETAFLMACRVADKIKGAGSIESADARYQLGVHYAAFALAVGAPAGAHQAELLQRAEGLYADSLPAFVAKYGASGDPSRQASQGLSAVRQALAQPAARPVPGEPAVEAPTTGSTGLVTQAAGGAAASPVQPPPSDPRKAQKAKGDEDMPQGVPQSGTLKGNGSSFDCRRARSATEKMICSDAELSRLDRELGRAYERARNASSDPSAFRRQGELEWRRRETMCQDRGCLLRWYAYRRAQLVGVINGRGQAPSEELR
;
A
#
# COMPACT_ATOMS: atom_id res chain seq x y z
N MET A 1 -11.86 -4.37 -20.39
CA MET A 1 -12.73 -4.41 -19.20
C MET A 1 -12.91 -3.01 -18.62
N GLN A 2 -14.13 -2.68 -18.18
CA GLN A 2 -14.47 -1.44 -17.47
C GLN A 2 -14.65 -1.72 -15.97
N PRO A 3 -14.35 -0.74 -15.09
CA PRO A 3 -14.55 -0.85 -13.65
C PRO A 3 -16.01 -1.13 -13.24
N ALA A 4 -16.25 -2.18 -12.46
CA ALA A 4 -17.51 -2.63 -11.89
C ALA A 4 -17.70 -2.26 -10.42
N VAL A 5 -16.65 -2.11 -9.60
CA VAL A 5 -16.79 -2.00 -8.14
C VAL A 5 -17.15 -0.58 -7.72
N ALA A 6 -18.35 -0.30 -7.19
CA ALA A 6 -18.74 1.07 -6.83
C ALA A 6 -17.72 1.79 -5.91
N PRO A 7 -17.50 3.11 -6.06
CA PRO A 7 -16.63 3.86 -5.14
C PRO A 7 -17.15 3.80 -3.71
N ALA A 8 -16.24 3.58 -2.74
CA ALA A 8 -16.60 3.51 -1.32
C ALA A 8 -16.72 4.89 -0.63
N GLY A 9 -16.39 5.98 -1.32
CA GLY A 9 -16.48 7.35 -0.81
C GLY A 9 -15.78 8.37 -1.72
N GLU A 10 -15.77 9.64 -1.34
CA GLU A 10 -15.26 10.75 -2.18
C GLU A 10 -13.78 10.62 -2.59
N LYS A 11 -12.99 9.91 -1.78
CA LYS A 11 -11.55 9.68 -2.02
C LYS A 11 -11.26 8.42 -2.83
N ASP A 12 -12.28 7.66 -3.21
CA ASP A 12 -12.19 6.46 -4.04
C ASP A 12 -12.74 6.75 -5.45
N GLY A 13 -12.13 6.16 -6.48
CA GLY A 13 -12.45 6.46 -7.88
C GLY A 13 -11.73 7.68 -8.45
N GLN A 14 -10.66 8.14 -7.80
CA GLN A 14 -9.81 9.25 -8.26
C GLN A 14 -8.69 8.78 -9.21
N PHE A 15 -8.39 7.48 -9.20
CA PHE A 15 -7.36 6.92 -10.07
C PHE A 15 -7.92 6.72 -11.50
N PRO A 16 -7.41 7.42 -12.53
CA PRO A 16 -8.02 7.42 -13.85
C PRO A 16 -7.68 6.14 -14.63
N LEU A 17 -8.69 5.59 -15.29
CA LEU A 17 -8.51 4.51 -16.26
C LEU A 17 -8.09 5.08 -17.62
N GLN A 18 -6.86 4.83 -18.05
CA GLN A 18 -6.36 5.34 -19.33
C GLN A 18 -6.65 4.35 -20.45
N ALA A 19 -7.20 4.85 -21.56
CA ALA A 19 -7.44 4.05 -22.76
C ALA A 19 -6.16 3.83 -23.56
N ASP A 20 -5.34 4.87 -23.70
CA ASP A 20 -4.02 4.78 -24.30
C ASP A 20 -2.97 4.43 -23.26
N VAL A 21 -2.16 3.43 -23.58
CA VAL A 21 -1.06 2.93 -22.74
C VAL A 21 0.26 2.90 -23.50
N SER A 22 0.35 3.59 -24.65
CA SER A 22 1.53 3.59 -25.54
C SER A 22 2.79 4.20 -24.92
N GLY A 23 2.65 5.08 -23.93
CA GLY A 23 3.78 5.66 -23.19
C GLY A 23 4.22 4.87 -21.95
N LEU A 24 3.57 3.73 -21.67
CA LEU A 24 3.83 2.93 -20.47
C LEU A 24 4.80 1.78 -20.78
N THR A 25 5.53 1.35 -19.77
CA THR A 25 6.62 0.37 -19.85
C THR A 25 6.30 -0.88 -19.01
N ALA A 26 7.13 -1.92 -19.13
CA ALA A 26 7.01 -3.12 -18.32
C ALA A 26 7.11 -2.82 -16.80
N THR A 27 7.84 -1.77 -16.41
CA THR A 27 7.99 -1.34 -15.02
C THR A 27 6.69 -0.76 -14.46
N ASP A 28 5.85 -0.17 -15.32
CA ASP A 28 4.56 0.39 -14.91
C ASP A 28 3.57 -0.70 -14.51
N ILE A 29 3.65 -1.91 -15.10
CA ILE A 29 2.84 -3.07 -14.70
C ILE A 29 2.97 -3.29 -13.18
N GLY A 30 4.19 -3.47 -12.68
CA GLY A 30 4.44 -3.69 -11.25
C GLY A 30 4.01 -2.49 -10.39
N SER A 31 4.15 -1.27 -10.91
CA SER A 31 3.74 -0.05 -10.21
C SER A 31 2.21 -0.01 -10.02
N PHE A 32 1.44 -0.37 -11.06
CA PHE A 32 -0.02 -0.47 -10.96
C PHE A 32 -0.48 -1.59 -10.02
N LEU A 33 0.19 -2.75 -10.02
CA LEU A 33 -0.14 -3.82 -9.06
C LEU A 33 0.04 -3.37 -7.61
N VAL A 34 1.10 -2.62 -7.34
CA VAL A 34 1.36 -2.04 -6.02
C VAL A 34 0.30 -1.01 -5.65
N ILE A 35 -0.03 -0.08 -6.55
CA ILE A 35 -1.09 0.92 -6.35
C ILE A 35 -2.42 0.21 -6.05
N GLY A 36 -2.76 -0.84 -6.80
CA GLY A 36 -3.97 -1.62 -6.60
C GLY A 36 -4.06 -2.21 -5.20
N LYS A 37 -3.01 -2.89 -4.75
CA LYS A 37 -2.93 -3.49 -3.40
C LYS A 37 -3.03 -2.44 -2.30
N GLN A 38 -2.37 -1.29 -2.47
CA GLN A 38 -2.42 -0.20 -1.50
C GLN A 38 -3.80 0.44 -1.41
N SER A 39 -4.43 0.69 -2.55
CA SER A 39 -5.78 1.24 -2.60
C SER A 39 -6.79 0.31 -1.95
N ALA A 40 -6.70 -1.01 -2.20
CA ALA A 40 -7.56 -2.00 -1.54
C ALA A 40 -7.37 -1.95 -0.02
N ALA A 41 -6.12 -1.96 0.46
CA ALA A 41 -5.80 -1.87 1.90
C ALA A 41 -6.21 -0.54 2.54
N ALA A 42 -6.36 0.52 1.74
CA ALA A 42 -6.81 1.84 2.19
C ALA A 42 -8.34 2.02 2.14
N GLY A 43 -9.11 0.96 1.83
CA GLY A 43 -10.56 1.05 1.69
C GLY A 43 -11.01 1.82 0.44
N ARG A 44 -10.19 1.83 -0.62
CA ARG A 44 -10.48 2.46 -1.92
C ARG A 44 -10.60 1.39 -3.01
N PRO A 45 -11.71 0.64 -3.03
CA PRO A 45 -11.88 -0.48 -3.94
C PRO A 45 -11.97 -0.07 -5.42
N ARG A 46 -12.58 1.07 -5.78
CA ARG A 46 -12.63 1.52 -7.20
C ARG A 46 -11.24 1.92 -7.71
N ASP A 47 -10.43 2.59 -6.89
CA ASP A 47 -9.03 2.91 -7.24
C ASP A 47 -8.20 1.63 -7.38
N ALA A 48 -8.44 0.65 -6.51
CA ALA A 48 -7.75 -0.63 -6.55
C ALA A 48 -8.04 -1.38 -7.85
N GLU A 49 -9.33 -1.53 -8.17
CA GLU A 49 -9.80 -2.11 -9.42
C GLU A 49 -9.17 -1.42 -10.63
N THR A 50 -9.20 -0.09 -10.67
CA THR A 50 -8.70 0.66 -11.81
C THR A 50 -7.21 0.47 -12.00
N ALA A 51 -6.42 0.43 -10.92
CA ALA A 51 -5.00 0.14 -10.99
C ALA A 51 -4.72 -1.29 -11.50
N PHE A 52 -5.44 -2.30 -10.99
CA PHE A 52 -5.29 -3.66 -11.51
C PHE A 52 -5.68 -3.78 -12.99
N LEU A 53 -6.75 -3.09 -13.42
CA LEU A 53 -7.13 -3.03 -14.84
C LEU A 53 -6.03 -2.37 -15.70
N MET A 54 -5.37 -1.33 -15.20
CA MET A 54 -4.20 -0.74 -15.87
C MET A 54 -3.04 -1.72 -15.97
N ALA A 55 -2.74 -2.46 -14.89
CA ALA A 55 -1.72 -3.51 -14.92
C ALA A 55 -2.01 -4.57 -16.00
N CYS A 56 -3.26 -5.06 -16.08
CA CYS A 56 -3.67 -6.01 -17.11
C CYS A 56 -3.48 -5.44 -18.53
N ARG A 57 -3.94 -4.21 -18.78
CA ARG A 57 -3.83 -3.56 -20.10
C ARG A 57 -2.38 -3.40 -20.56
N VAL A 58 -1.53 -2.92 -19.66
CA VAL A 58 -0.11 -2.69 -19.97
C VAL A 58 0.61 -4.02 -20.17
N ALA A 59 0.33 -5.01 -19.33
CA ALA A 59 0.91 -6.34 -19.47
C ALA A 59 0.48 -7.03 -20.78
N ASP A 60 -0.82 -6.97 -21.12
CA ASP A 60 -1.33 -7.52 -22.38
C ASP A 60 -0.67 -6.87 -23.60
N LYS A 61 -0.48 -5.55 -23.57
CA LYS A 61 0.14 -4.82 -24.69
C LYS A 61 1.63 -5.11 -24.83
N ILE A 62 2.37 -5.11 -23.73
CA ILE A 62 3.85 -5.14 -23.76
C ILE A 62 4.39 -6.57 -23.76
N LYS A 63 3.75 -7.45 -22.99
CA LYS A 63 4.22 -8.82 -22.72
C LYS A 63 3.36 -9.88 -23.38
N GLY A 64 2.15 -9.52 -23.81
CA GLY A 64 1.17 -10.43 -24.40
C GLY A 64 0.26 -11.05 -23.35
N ALA A 65 -0.95 -11.42 -23.77
CA ALA A 65 -1.99 -11.91 -22.86
C ALA A 65 -1.63 -13.22 -22.14
N GLY A 66 -0.83 -14.09 -22.75
CA GLY A 66 -0.34 -15.33 -22.12
C GLY A 66 0.91 -15.17 -21.25
N SER A 67 1.40 -13.95 -21.04
CA SER A 67 2.59 -13.70 -20.21
C SER A 67 2.32 -13.87 -18.73
N ILE A 68 3.40 -14.05 -17.97
CA ILE A 68 3.34 -14.16 -16.50
C ILE A 68 2.98 -12.84 -15.87
N GLU A 69 3.44 -11.73 -16.43
CA GLU A 69 3.08 -10.39 -16.01
C GLU A 69 1.57 -10.15 -16.15
N SER A 70 0.98 -10.59 -17.27
CA SER A 70 -0.47 -10.46 -17.46
C SER A 70 -1.25 -11.44 -16.58
N ALA A 71 -0.75 -12.66 -16.38
CA ALA A 71 -1.33 -13.62 -15.46
C ALA A 71 -1.33 -13.13 -14.00
N ASP A 72 -0.25 -12.53 -13.51
CA ASP A 72 -0.22 -11.92 -12.17
C ASP A 72 -1.21 -10.76 -12.07
N ALA A 73 -1.29 -9.89 -13.08
CA ALA A 73 -2.27 -8.81 -13.07
C ALA A 73 -3.72 -9.30 -13.03
N ARG A 74 -4.06 -10.32 -13.85
CA ARG A 74 -5.38 -10.95 -13.82
C ARG A 74 -5.67 -11.62 -12.49
N TYR A 75 -4.71 -12.35 -11.94
CA TYR A 75 -4.83 -12.98 -10.63
C TYR A 75 -5.14 -11.95 -9.54
N GLN A 76 -4.39 -10.84 -9.46
CA GLN A 76 -4.64 -9.80 -8.46
C GLN A 76 -6.01 -9.14 -8.64
N LEU A 77 -6.45 -8.89 -9.87
CA LEU A 77 -7.80 -8.36 -10.13
C LEU A 77 -8.89 -9.36 -9.73
N GLY A 78 -8.68 -10.66 -9.98
CA GLY A 78 -9.60 -11.73 -9.57
C GLY A 78 -9.72 -11.85 -8.05
N VAL A 79 -8.58 -11.78 -7.34
CA VAL A 79 -8.55 -11.68 -5.87
C VAL A 79 -9.34 -10.48 -5.38
N HIS A 80 -9.16 -9.31 -6.01
CA HIS A 80 -9.86 -8.10 -5.64
C HIS A 80 -11.38 -8.23 -5.76
N TYR A 81 -11.88 -8.74 -6.90
CA TYR A 81 -13.31 -8.97 -7.10
C TYR A 81 -13.88 -10.02 -6.14
N ALA A 82 -13.18 -11.14 -5.94
CA ALA A 82 -13.63 -12.18 -5.01
C ALA A 82 -13.71 -11.64 -3.57
N ALA A 83 -12.71 -10.88 -3.13
CA ALA A 83 -12.71 -10.28 -1.80
C ALA A 83 -13.86 -9.28 -1.61
N PHE A 84 -14.17 -8.47 -2.63
CA PHE A 84 -15.27 -7.51 -2.55
C PHE A 84 -16.64 -8.21 -2.59
N ALA A 85 -16.80 -9.21 -3.46
CA ALA A 85 -18.05 -9.96 -3.59
C ALA A 85 -18.35 -10.82 -2.35
N LEU A 86 -17.32 -11.35 -1.68
CA LEU A 86 -17.46 -12.22 -0.51
C LEU A 86 -17.28 -11.47 0.82
N ALA A 87 -17.21 -10.13 0.80
CA ALA A 87 -17.09 -9.33 2.01
C ALA A 87 -18.32 -9.51 2.91
N VAL A 88 -18.09 -9.63 4.23
CA VAL A 88 -19.16 -9.75 5.22
C VAL A 88 -20.06 -8.51 5.16
N GLY A 89 -21.36 -8.73 4.95
CA GLY A 89 -22.35 -7.65 4.84
C GLY A 89 -22.51 -7.07 3.43
N ALA A 90 -21.82 -7.60 2.40
CA ALA A 90 -22.12 -7.26 1.02
C ALA A 90 -23.53 -7.76 0.64
N PRO A 91 -24.38 -6.92 0.03
CA PRO A 91 -25.73 -7.33 -0.34
C PRO A 91 -25.67 -8.45 -1.39
N ALA A 92 -26.27 -9.60 -1.07
CA ALA A 92 -26.40 -10.69 -2.01
C ALA A 92 -27.34 -10.27 -3.16
N GLY A 93 -26.91 -10.47 -4.41
CA GLY A 93 -27.68 -10.04 -5.58
C GLY A 93 -26.91 -10.08 -6.89
N ALA A 94 -27.52 -9.56 -7.95
CA ALA A 94 -26.97 -9.60 -9.32
C ALA A 94 -25.56 -8.99 -9.43
N HIS A 95 -25.28 -7.93 -8.67
CA HIS A 95 -23.96 -7.30 -8.67
C HIS A 95 -22.87 -8.18 -8.03
N GLN A 96 -23.20 -8.89 -6.94
CA GLN A 96 -22.30 -9.86 -6.34
C GLN A 96 -21.97 -11.00 -7.32
N ALA A 97 -23.00 -11.52 -8.00
CA ALA A 97 -22.83 -12.56 -9.02
C ALA A 97 -21.97 -12.08 -10.19
N GLU A 98 -22.14 -10.85 -10.66
CA GLU A 98 -21.30 -10.27 -11.72
C GLU A 98 -19.82 -10.22 -11.32
N LEU A 99 -19.51 -9.75 -10.10
CA LEU A 99 -18.13 -9.69 -9.61
C LEU A 99 -17.51 -11.09 -9.46
N LEU A 100 -18.29 -12.06 -8.97
CA LEU A 100 -17.84 -13.45 -8.90
C LEU A 100 -17.58 -14.03 -10.31
N GLN A 101 -18.46 -13.80 -11.28
CA GLN A 101 -18.24 -14.25 -12.67
C GLN A 101 -16.98 -13.65 -13.28
N ARG A 102 -16.74 -12.35 -13.05
CA ARG A 102 -15.49 -11.68 -13.49
C ARG A 102 -14.27 -12.29 -12.80
N ALA A 103 -14.34 -12.55 -11.49
CA ALA A 103 -13.26 -13.20 -10.75
C ALA A 103 -12.96 -14.60 -11.29
N GLU A 104 -14.00 -15.39 -11.62
CA GLU A 104 -13.86 -16.72 -12.20
C GLU A 104 -13.04 -16.69 -13.50
N GLY A 105 -13.43 -15.82 -14.45
CA GLY A 105 -12.72 -15.68 -15.72
C GLY A 105 -11.27 -15.26 -15.51
N LEU A 106 -11.00 -14.31 -14.61
CA LEU A 106 -9.64 -13.84 -14.33
C LEU A 106 -8.74 -14.90 -13.72
N TYR A 107 -9.26 -15.71 -12.79
CA TYR A 107 -8.49 -16.84 -12.26
C TYR A 107 -8.24 -17.89 -13.34
N ALA A 108 -9.26 -18.24 -14.14
CA ALA A 108 -9.13 -19.18 -15.24
C ALA A 108 -8.10 -18.73 -16.29
N ASP A 109 -8.07 -17.44 -16.62
CA ASP A 109 -7.10 -16.86 -17.57
C ASP A 109 -5.67 -16.81 -17.02
N SER A 110 -5.50 -16.64 -15.70
CA SER A 110 -4.18 -16.59 -15.06
C SER A 110 -3.50 -17.96 -14.93
N LEU A 111 -4.31 -19.02 -14.77
CA LEU A 111 -3.84 -20.35 -14.36
C LEU A 111 -2.88 -21.00 -15.38
N PRO A 112 -3.12 -20.98 -16.71
CA PRO A 112 -2.24 -21.64 -17.67
C PRO A 112 -0.80 -21.11 -17.63
N ALA A 113 -0.62 -19.79 -17.54
CA ALA A 113 0.71 -19.19 -17.49
C ALA A 113 1.44 -19.55 -16.19
N PHE A 114 0.74 -19.54 -15.04
CA PHE A 114 1.32 -19.97 -13.77
C PHE A 114 1.71 -21.46 -13.79
N VAL A 115 0.86 -22.33 -14.31
CA VAL A 115 1.17 -23.77 -14.44
C VAL A 115 2.36 -23.98 -15.37
N ALA A 116 2.42 -23.26 -16.49
CA ALA A 116 3.53 -23.35 -17.44
C ALA A 116 4.88 -22.93 -16.83
N LYS A 117 4.91 -21.90 -15.98
CA LYS A 117 6.15 -21.40 -15.36
C LYS A 117 6.52 -22.09 -14.05
N TYR A 118 5.56 -22.34 -13.18
CA TYR A 118 5.79 -22.79 -11.80
C TYR A 118 5.32 -24.24 -11.55
N GLY A 119 4.73 -24.90 -12.56
CA GLY A 119 4.10 -26.21 -12.42
C GLY A 119 2.73 -26.15 -11.75
N ALA A 120 1.96 -27.24 -11.85
CA ALA A 120 0.63 -27.34 -11.21
C ALA A 120 0.70 -27.21 -9.69
N SER A 121 1.78 -27.70 -9.09
CA SER A 121 2.05 -27.62 -7.67
C SER A 121 2.77 -26.33 -7.26
N GLY A 122 3.05 -25.38 -8.15
CA GLY A 122 3.65 -24.10 -7.77
C GLY A 122 2.70 -23.22 -6.97
N ASP A 123 3.20 -22.40 -6.04
CA ASP A 123 2.35 -21.58 -5.16
C ASP A 123 1.35 -20.70 -5.94
N PRO A 124 1.75 -19.95 -6.99
CA PRO A 124 0.80 -19.15 -7.76
C PRO A 124 -0.29 -19.99 -8.44
N SER A 125 0.07 -21.18 -8.95
CA SER A 125 -0.85 -22.12 -9.57
C SER A 125 -1.86 -22.68 -8.57
N ARG A 126 -1.41 -23.06 -7.36
CA ARG A 126 -2.28 -23.55 -6.29
C ARG A 126 -3.21 -22.44 -5.79
N GLN A 127 -2.70 -21.23 -5.63
CA GLN A 127 -3.50 -20.09 -5.18
C GLN A 127 -4.58 -19.71 -6.21
N ALA A 128 -4.24 -19.65 -7.50
CA ALA A 128 -5.20 -19.36 -8.56
C ALA A 128 -6.26 -20.45 -8.70
N SER A 129 -5.89 -21.73 -8.61
CA SER A 129 -6.85 -22.84 -8.69
C SER A 129 -7.78 -22.90 -7.47
N GLN A 130 -7.27 -22.61 -6.27
CA GLN A 130 -8.08 -22.48 -5.06
C GLN A 130 -9.08 -21.33 -5.18
N GLY A 131 -8.61 -20.14 -5.60
CA GLY A 131 -9.47 -18.98 -5.84
C GLY A 131 -10.57 -19.26 -6.86
N LEU A 132 -10.22 -19.90 -7.98
CA LEU A 132 -11.18 -20.33 -9.01
C LEU A 132 -12.25 -21.26 -8.43
N SER A 133 -11.84 -22.26 -7.65
CA SER A 133 -12.76 -23.23 -7.06
C SER A 133 -13.70 -22.58 -6.03
N ALA A 134 -13.19 -21.68 -5.20
CA ALA A 134 -13.99 -20.95 -4.22
C ALA A 134 -15.05 -20.05 -4.89
N VAL A 135 -14.66 -19.33 -5.94
CA VAL A 135 -15.60 -18.48 -6.70
C VAL A 135 -16.69 -19.33 -7.38
N ARG A 136 -16.32 -20.46 -7.99
CA ARG A 136 -17.30 -21.39 -8.59
C ARG A 136 -18.29 -21.95 -7.58
N GLN A 137 -17.81 -22.32 -6.39
CA GLN A 137 -18.66 -22.77 -5.30
C GLN A 137 -19.60 -21.65 -4.82
N ALA A 138 -19.13 -20.40 -4.75
CA ALA A 138 -19.98 -19.26 -4.40
C ALA A 138 -21.05 -18.99 -5.47
N LEU A 139 -20.72 -19.10 -6.75
CA LEU A 139 -21.68 -18.95 -7.86
C LEU A 139 -22.71 -20.09 -7.92
N ALA A 140 -22.32 -21.31 -7.53
CA ALA A 140 -23.20 -22.47 -7.52
C ALA A 140 -24.16 -22.50 -6.32
N GLN A 141 -23.89 -21.72 -5.26
CA GLN A 141 -24.78 -21.62 -4.12
C GLN A 141 -26.06 -20.88 -4.54
N PRO A 142 -27.25 -21.48 -4.35
CA PRO A 142 -28.49 -20.75 -4.57
C PRO A 142 -28.53 -19.56 -3.61
N ALA A 143 -28.74 -18.36 -4.14
CA ALA A 143 -28.94 -17.15 -3.33
C ALA A 143 -29.93 -17.50 -2.22
N ALA A 144 -29.44 -17.45 -0.97
CA ALA A 144 -30.16 -17.98 0.18
C ALA A 144 -31.62 -17.51 0.13
N ARG A 145 -32.55 -18.44 -0.12
CA ARG A 145 -33.94 -18.19 0.21
C ARG A 145 -33.96 -17.91 1.71
N PRO A 146 -34.71 -16.88 2.18
CA PRO A 146 -34.95 -16.76 3.60
C PRO A 146 -35.58 -18.08 4.05
N VAL A 147 -34.91 -18.82 4.91
CA VAL A 147 -35.51 -19.98 5.58
C VAL A 147 -36.63 -19.42 6.45
N PRO A 148 -37.91 -19.74 6.20
CA PRO A 148 -38.97 -19.34 7.10
C PRO A 148 -38.86 -20.22 8.36
N GLY A 149 -38.46 -19.59 9.47
CA GLY A 149 -38.75 -20.05 10.82
C GLY A 149 -38.04 -21.32 11.29
N GLU A 150 -36.91 -21.15 11.97
CA GLU A 150 -36.59 -21.99 13.13
C GLU A 150 -36.60 -21.11 14.39
N PRO A 151 -37.41 -21.43 15.41
CA PRO A 151 -37.45 -20.67 16.64
C PRO A 151 -36.18 -20.87 17.47
N ALA A 152 -35.78 -19.79 18.11
CA ALA A 152 -34.66 -19.73 19.05
C ALA A 152 -34.77 -20.81 20.13
N VAL A 153 -33.70 -21.59 20.28
CA VAL A 153 -33.47 -22.39 21.49
C VAL A 153 -32.42 -21.67 22.32
N GLU A 154 -32.79 -21.41 23.58
CA GLU A 154 -32.06 -20.64 24.57
C GLU A 154 -30.65 -21.16 24.88
N ALA A 155 -29.78 -20.22 25.20
CA ALA A 155 -28.46 -20.45 25.78
C ALA A 155 -28.56 -20.89 27.26
N PRO A 156 -27.65 -21.73 27.76
CA PRO A 156 -27.34 -21.78 29.18
C PRO A 156 -26.12 -20.89 29.48
N THR A 157 -26.34 -19.98 30.43
CA THR A 157 -25.34 -19.24 31.18
C THR A 157 -24.60 -20.14 32.17
N THR A 158 -23.28 -20.04 32.24
CA THR A 158 -22.53 -20.23 33.49
C THR A 158 -21.34 -19.27 33.52
N GLY A 159 -21.27 -18.48 34.59
CA GLY A 159 -20.17 -17.56 34.85
C GLY A 159 -18.98 -18.25 35.51
N SER A 160 -17.82 -17.58 35.47
CA SER A 160 -16.88 -17.63 36.56
C SER A 160 -16.06 -16.34 36.63
N THR A 161 -15.92 -15.87 37.85
CA THR A 161 -15.39 -14.61 38.32
C THR A 161 -13.93 -14.78 38.74
N GLY A 162 -13.13 -13.70 38.69
CA GLY A 162 -11.84 -13.55 39.38
C GLY A 162 -10.77 -12.93 38.47
N LEU A 163 -10.65 -11.61 38.35
CA LEU A 163 -10.06 -10.64 39.28
C LEU A 163 -8.58 -10.93 39.62
N VAL A 164 -7.66 -10.16 39.02
CA VAL A 164 -6.62 -9.46 39.80
C VAL A 164 -6.17 -8.19 39.10
N THR A 165 -6.33 -7.11 39.87
CA THR A 165 -5.90 -5.73 39.69
C THR A 165 -4.38 -5.59 39.72
N GLN A 166 -3.83 -4.71 38.88
CA GLN A 166 -2.94 -3.64 39.39
C GLN A 166 -2.76 -2.48 38.42
N ALA A 167 -2.95 -1.30 39.00
CA ALA A 167 -2.80 0.01 38.40
C ALA A 167 -1.46 0.64 38.79
N ALA A 168 -0.94 1.50 37.93
CA ALA A 168 -0.14 2.70 38.20
C ALA A 168 0.38 3.17 36.82
N GLY A 169 0.42 4.44 36.43
CA GLY A 169 0.19 5.71 37.09
C GLY A 169 0.46 6.77 36.00
N GLY A 170 -0.27 7.87 36.01
CA GLY A 170 -0.14 8.91 34.99
C GLY A 170 1.18 9.67 35.09
N ALA A 171 1.60 10.26 33.98
CA ALA A 171 2.31 11.54 33.98
C ALA A 171 2.24 12.21 32.60
N ALA A 172 2.18 13.53 32.66
CA ALA A 172 1.89 14.49 31.61
C ALA A 172 2.85 14.45 30.40
N ALA A 173 2.29 14.96 29.30
CA ALA A 173 2.97 15.34 28.08
C ALA A 173 4.09 16.37 28.30
N SER A 174 5.16 16.25 27.50
CA SER A 174 6.00 17.37 27.07
C SER A 174 6.64 17.04 25.71
N PRO A 175 6.78 18.00 24.78
CA PRO A 175 7.22 17.76 23.41
C PRO A 175 8.75 17.73 23.33
N VAL A 176 9.33 16.66 22.77
CA VAL A 176 10.78 16.55 22.57
C VAL A 176 11.12 16.73 21.09
N GLN A 177 12.00 17.70 20.85
CA GLN A 177 12.51 18.19 19.56
C GLN A 177 13.40 17.15 18.85
N PRO A 178 13.61 17.26 17.52
CA PRO A 178 14.55 16.39 16.79
C PRO A 178 16.03 16.68 17.15
N PRO A 179 16.93 15.65 17.08
CA PRO A 179 18.33 15.76 17.50
C PRO A 179 19.23 16.57 16.53
N PRO A 180 20.39 17.05 17.04
CA PRO A 180 21.20 18.10 16.43
C PRO A 180 22.06 17.62 15.26
N SER A 181 22.34 18.56 14.35
CA SER A 181 23.41 18.46 13.35
C SER A 181 24.75 18.70 14.04
N ASP A 182 25.61 17.69 14.11
CA ASP A 182 26.94 17.85 14.70
C ASP A 182 27.89 18.62 13.74
N PRO A 183 28.72 19.55 14.24
CA PRO A 183 29.59 20.41 13.45
C PRO A 183 31.06 19.94 13.48
N ARG A 184 31.81 20.27 12.41
CA ARG A 184 33.28 20.59 12.36
C ARG A 184 33.71 20.55 10.88
N LYS A 185 34.45 21.50 10.30
CA LYS A 185 35.30 22.58 10.81
C LYS A 185 35.09 23.86 9.99
N ALA A 186 35.09 24.98 10.70
CA ALA A 186 35.36 26.31 10.17
C ALA A 186 36.87 26.56 10.09
N GLN A 187 37.27 27.32 9.07
CA GLN A 187 38.26 28.41 9.05
C GLN A 187 38.21 28.99 7.62
N LYS A 188 38.09 30.29 7.34
CA LYS A 188 38.21 31.54 8.12
C LYS A 188 37.57 32.69 7.30
N ALA A 189 37.13 33.74 8.00
CA ALA A 189 36.46 34.98 7.57
C ALA A 189 37.16 35.74 6.40
N LYS A 190 36.51 36.66 5.65
CA LYS A 190 35.97 37.96 6.11
C LYS A 190 35.31 38.72 4.92
N GLY A 191 34.32 39.58 5.18
CA GLY A 191 33.84 40.61 4.24
C GLY A 191 32.37 41.01 4.41
N ASP A 192 32.14 42.12 5.11
CA ASP A 192 30.87 42.84 5.32
C ASP A 192 30.17 43.28 4.02
N GLU A 193 28.83 43.36 4.04
CA GLU A 193 28.04 44.60 3.86
C GLU A 193 26.55 44.35 3.49
N ASP A 194 25.69 44.97 4.31
CA ASP A 194 24.48 45.72 3.98
C ASP A 194 23.13 45.01 3.68
N MET A 195 22.07 45.56 4.31
CA MET A 195 20.65 45.16 4.32
C MET A 195 19.87 46.22 3.50
N PRO A 196 18.66 45.94 2.96
CA PRO A 196 17.48 46.29 3.75
C PRO A 196 16.32 45.27 3.65
N GLN A 197 15.46 45.38 4.65
CA GLN A 197 14.33 44.51 4.96
C GLN A 197 13.05 44.84 4.17
N GLY A 198 12.18 43.83 4.02
CA GLY A 198 10.81 43.96 3.54
C GLY A 198 9.85 42.95 4.19
N VAL A 199 9.39 43.30 5.40
CA VAL A 199 8.14 42.94 6.13
C VAL A 199 7.68 41.46 6.35
N PRO A 200 7.09 41.15 7.53
CA PRO A 200 6.73 39.80 7.95
C PRO A 200 5.29 39.46 7.54
N GLN A 201 5.06 38.24 7.05
CA GLN A 201 3.73 37.66 7.08
C GLN A 201 3.75 36.37 7.89
N SER A 202 3.25 36.49 9.12
CA SER A 202 2.64 35.40 9.86
C SER A 202 1.47 34.86 9.01
N GLY A 203 1.74 33.79 8.29
CA GLY A 203 0.74 32.98 7.60
C GLY A 203 0.87 31.55 8.07
N THR A 204 -0.13 31.10 8.82
CA THR A 204 -0.38 29.72 9.23
C THR A 204 -0.42 28.80 8.00
N LEU A 205 0.72 28.28 7.56
CA LEU A 205 0.75 27.15 6.63
C LEU A 205 0.53 25.87 7.45
N LYS A 206 -0.73 25.46 7.53
CA LYS A 206 -1.11 24.07 7.76
C LYS A 206 -0.43 23.26 6.65
N GLY A 207 0.74 22.71 6.98
CA GLY A 207 1.79 22.40 6.01
C GLY A 207 1.40 21.34 4.99
N ASN A 208 1.39 21.73 3.72
CA ASN A 208 1.31 20.82 2.56
C ASN A 208 2.65 20.12 2.25
N GLY A 209 3.69 20.27 3.08
CA GLY A 209 5.06 19.79 2.81
C GLY A 209 5.31 18.32 3.20
N SER A 210 6.37 17.72 2.66
CA SER A 210 6.86 16.37 2.99
C SER A 210 7.22 16.22 4.49
N SER A 211 7.80 15.08 4.91
CA SER A 211 8.23 14.90 6.31
C SER A 211 9.44 15.77 6.71
N PHE A 212 9.99 16.52 5.77
CA PHE A 212 11.11 17.45 5.94
C PHE A 212 10.76 18.85 5.41
N ASP A 213 11.58 19.85 5.75
CA ASP A 213 11.38 21.22 5.26
C ASP A 213 11.79 21.31 3.78
N CYS A 214 10.82 21.46 2.88
CA CYS A 214 11.05 21.58 1.45
C CYS A 214 11.96 22.76 1.05
N ARG A 215 12.06 23.81 1.88
CA ARG A 215 13.00 24.92 1.64
C ARG A 215 14.46 24.49 1.84
N ARG A 216 14.68 23.36 2.50
CA ARG A 216 15.99 22.76 2.76
C ARG A 216 16.30 21.56 1.86
N ALA A 217 15.44 21.26 0.89
CA ALA A 217 15.64 20.16 -0.07
C ALA A 217 16.92 20.40 -0.90
N ARG A 218 17.85 19.44 -0.88
CA ARG A 218 19.14 19.53 -1.58
C ARG A 218 19.22 18.56 -2.75
N SER A 219 18.71 17.34 -2.59
CA SER A 219 18.80 16.32 -3.63
C SER A 219 17.72 16.45 -4.71
N ALA A 220 17.95 15.85 -5.88
CA ALA A 220 16.94 15.77 -6.94
C ALA A 220 15.69 15.02 -6.44
N THR A 221 15.90 13.97 -5.66
CA THR A 221 14.85 13.17 -5.03
C THR A 221 14.01 14.00 -4.06
N GLU A 222 14.63 14.74 -3.14
CA GLU A 222 13.94 15.62 -2.19
C GLU A 222 13.15 16.72 -2.89
N LYS A 223 13.74 17.35 -3.92
CA LYS A 223 13.05 18.37 -4.72
C LYS A 223 11.83 17.78 -5.44
N MET A 224 11.97 16.59 -6.02
CA MET A 224 10.86 15.88 -6.66
C MET A 224 9.74 15.55 -5.67
N ILE A 225 10.09 15.06 -4.48
CA ILE A 225 9.13 14.82 -3.39
C ILE A 225 8.38 16.10 -3.04
N CYS A 226 9.09 17.23 -2.93
CA CYS A 226 8.50 18.52 -2.59
C CYS A 226 7.63 19.13 -3.68
N SER A 227 7.92 18.86 -4.95
CA SER A 227 7.13 19.35 -6.09
C SER A 227 5.90 18.49 -6.41
N ASP A 228 5.83 17.27 -5.88
CA ASP A 228 4.74 16.33 -6.14
C ASP A 228 3.89 16.10 -4.89
N ALA A 229 2.59 16.43 -4.99
CA ALA A 229 1.67 16.35 -3.86
C ALA A 229 1.48 14.92 -3.33
N GLU A 230 1.51 13.92 -4.21
CA GLU A 230 1.38 12.52 -3.82
C GLU A 230 2.65 12.02 -3.12
N LEU A 231 3.82 12.30 -3.68
CA LEU A 231 5.10 11.94 -3.06
C LEU A 231 5.28 12.65 -1.71
N SER A 232 4.93 13.93 -1.60
CA SER A 232 4.91 14.65 -0.33
C SER A 232 3.98 14.00 0.70
N ARG A 233 2.78 13.55 0.28
CA ARG A 233 1.85 12.82 1.17
C ARG A 233 2.46 11.49 1.62
N LEU A 234 3.01 10.72 0.69
CA LEU A 234 3.63 9.42 0.96
C LEU A 234 4.83 9.57 1.91
N ASP A 235 5.62 10.63 1.75
CA ASP A 235 6.75 10.93 2.63
C ASP A 235 6.30 11.21 4.07
N ARG A 236 5.24 12.02 4.25
CA ARG A 236 4.63 12.24 5.58
C ARG A 236 4.09 10.95 6.19
N GLU A 237 3.42 10.13 5.39
CA GLU A 237 2.87 8.83 5.84
C GLU A 237 3.97 7.86 6.25
N LEU A 238 5.05 7.81 5.48
CA LEU A 238 6.21 6.99 5.78
C LEU A 238 6.88 7.45 7.07
N GLY A 239 7.05 8.76 7.27
CA GLY A 239 7.58 9.30 8.53
C GLY A 239 6.76 8.86 9.75
N ARG A 240 5.43 8.92 9.68
CA ARG A 240 4.56 8.41 10.76
C ARG A 240 4.69 6.90 10.97
N ALA A 241 4.82 6.12 9.90
CA ALA A 241 5.02 4.68 10.00
C ALA A 241 6.40 4.34 10.59
N TYR A 242 7.42 5.10 10.23
CA TYR A 242 8.78 4.93 10.73
C TYR A 242 8.85 5.16 12.24
N GLU A 243 8.21 6.21 12.74
CA GLU A 243 8.13 6.49 14.19
C GLU A 243 7.45 5.36 14.95
N ARG A 244 6.31 4.85 14.45
CA ARG A 244 5.64 3.69 15.06
C ARG A 244 6.51 2.44 15.05
N ALA A 245 7.17 2.16 13.92
CA ALA A 245 8.04 1.00 13.77
C ALA A 245 9.29 1.09 14.67
N ARG A 246 9.87 2.29 14.83
CA ARG A 246 10.98 2.55 15.76
C ARG A 246 10.58 2.23 17.19
N ASN A 247 9.39 2.69 17.60
CA ASN A 247 8.88 2.47 18.97
C ASN A 247 8.50 1.01 19.23
N ALA A 248 8.12 0.26 18.19
CA ALA A 248 7.84 -1.17 18.27
C ALA A 248 9.11 -2.05 18.19
N SER A 249 10.26 -1.47 17.81
CA SER A 249 11.50 -2.22 17.64
C SER A 249 12.20 -2.51 18.97
N SER A 250 12.67 -3.74 19.13
CA SER A 250 13.48 -4.15 20.29
C SER A 250 14.90 -3.57 20.29
N ASP A 251 15.43 -3.16 19.13
CA ASP A 251 16.69 -2.41 19.01
C ASP A 251 16.49 -1.13 18.16
N PRO A 252 16.10 -0.01 18.80
CA PRO A 252 15.91 1.28 18.13
C PRO A 252 17.17 1.84 17.48
N SER A 253 18.36 1.43 17.92
CA SER A 253 19.63 1.91 17.37
C SER A 253 19.97 1.19 16.07
N ALA A 254 19.80 -0.14 16.01
CA ALA A 254 19.89 -0.89 14.76
C ALA A 254 18.82 -0.45 13.75
N PHE A 255 17.58 -0.24 14.21
CA PHE A 255 16.50 0.26 13.37
C PHE A 255 16.82 1.62 12.75
N ARG A 256 17.42 2.55 13.53
CA ARG A 256 17.88 3.85 13.01
C ARG A 256 18.93 3.71 11.93
N ARG A 257 19.96 2.89 12.15
CA ARG A 257 20.99 2.61 11.13
C ARG A 257 20.39 2.05 9.85
N GLN A 258 19.45 1.11 9.96
CA GLN A 258 18.77 0.54 8.80
C GLN A 258 17.92 1.59 8.07
N GLY A 259 17.25 2.48 8.80
CA GLY A 259 16.54 3.63 8.23
C GLY A 259 17.43 4.57 7.41
N GLU A 260 18.61 4.89 7.94
CA GLU A 260 19.60 5.71 7.24
C GLU A 260 20.13 5.04 5.96
N LEU A 261 20.26 3.71 5.96
CA LEU A 261 20.67 2.96 4.76
C LEU A 261 19.57 2.99 3.68
N GLU A 262 18.31 2.77 4.06
CA GLU A 262 17.20 2.83 3.10
C GLU A 262 16.98 4.24 2.55
N TRP A 263 17.14 5.27 3.39
CA TRP A 263 17.11 6.65 2.95
C TRP A 263 18.22 6.93 1.94
N ARG A 264 19.47 6.58 2.25
CA ARG A 264 20.59 6.73 1.29
C ARG A 264 20.34 5.99 -0.01
N ARG A 265 19.79 4.78 0.06
CA ARG A 265 19.44 3.98 -1.12
C ARG A 265 18.39 4.67 -1.99
N ARG A 266 17.38 5.32 -1.38
CA ARG A 266 16.41 6.15 -2.10
C ARG A 266 17.11 7.26 -2.88
N GLU A 267 17.99 7.99 -2.21
CA GLU A 267 18.70 9.13 -2.78
C GLU A 267 19.61 8.74 -3.95
N THR A 268 20.22 7.56 -3.90
CA THR A 268 21.13 7.10 -4.96
C THR A 268 20.43 6.40 -6.12
N MET A 269 19.40 5.60 -5.84
CA MET A 269 18.78 4.75 -6.87
C MET A 269 17.60 5.40 -7.58
N CYS A 270 16.88 6.32 -6.96
CA CYS A 270 15.67 6.87 -7.56
C CYS A 270 15.91 8.15 -8.34
N GLN A 271 15.74 8.04 -9.66
CA GLN A 271 15.93 9.13 -10.63
C GLN A 271 14.60 9.70 -11.16
N ASP A 272 13.49 9.00 -10.93
CA ASP A 272 12.16 9.39 -11.40
C ASP A 272 11.05 9.15 -10.35
N ARG A 273 9.88 9.70 -10.65
CA ARG A 273 8.66 9.61 -9.83
C ARG A 273 8.23 8.17 -9.59
N GLY A 274 8.29 7.33 -10.63
CA GLY A 274 7.87 5.94 -10.55
C GLY A 274 8.75 5.13 -9.58
N CYS A 275 10.05 5.37 -9.58
CA CYS A 275 10.98 4.77 -8.62
C CYS A 275 10.61 5.16 -7.19
N LEU A 276 10.34 6.44 -6.93
CA LEU A 276 9.97 6.90 -5.59
C LEU A 276 8.67 6.26 -5.09
N LEU A 277 7.66 6.13 -5.94
CA LEU A 277 6.42 5.43 -5.60
C LEU A 277 6.69 3.97 -5.19
N ARG A 278 7.51 3.24 -5.96
CA ARG A 278 7.90 1.86 -5.64
C ARG A 278 8.71 1.79 -4.34
N TRP A 279 9.63 2.73 -4.12
CA TRP A 279 10.42 2.78 -2.90
C TRP A 279 9.55 3.06 -1.66
N TYR A 280 8.62 4.02 -1.74
CA TYR A 280 7.67 4.31 -0.65
C TYR A 280 6.82 3.08 -0.31
N ALA A 281 6.34 2.36 -1.33
CA ALA A 281 5.59 1.13 -1.15
C ALA A 281 6.39 0.04 -0.42
N TYR A 282 7.59 -0.24 -0.91
CA TYR A 282 8.52 -1.19 -0.32
C TYR A 282 8.85 -0.84 1.13
N ARG A 283 9.25 0.41 1.37
CA ARG A 283 9.67 0.87 2.68
C ARG A 283 8.51 0.83 3.67
N ARG A 284 7.30 1.23 3.26
CA ARG A 284 6.10 1.13 4.10
C ARG A 284 5.78 -0.30 4.49
N ALA A 285 5.92 -1.27 3.57
CA ALA A 285 5.67 -2.68 3.86
C ALA A 285 6.64 -3.23 4.93
N GLN A 286 7.94 -2.91 4.83
CA GLN A 286 8.91 -3.27 5.87
C GLN A 286 8.54 -2.69 7.24
N LEU A 287 8.20 -1.40 7.29
CA LEU A 287 7.86 -0.71 8.53
C LEU A 287 6.60 -1.30 9.19
N VAL A 288 5.58 -1.66 8.39
CA VAL A 288 4.39 -2.35 8.87
C VAL A 288 4.70 -3.75 9.41
N GLY A 289 5.64 -4.47 8.78
CA GLY A 289 6.13 -5.75 9.30
C GLY A 289 6.69 -5.62 10.71
N VAL A 290 7.56 -4.63 10.92
CA VAL A 290 8.15 -4.32 12.25
C VAL A 290 7.07 -3.95 13.27
N ILE A 291 6.11 -3.11 12.90
CA ILE A 291 4.99 -2.72 13.80
C ILE A 291 4.18 -3.94 14.25
N ASN A 292 3.98 -4.91 13.36
CA ASN A 292 3.18 -6.10 13.64
C ASN A 292 3.98 -7.23 14.33
N GLY A 293 5.18 -6.96 14.83
CA GLY A 293 6.02 -7.95 15.51
C GLY A 293 6.63 -9.01 14.59
N ARG A 294 6.53 -8.83 13.26
CA ARG A 294 7.29 -9.63 12.29
C ARG A 294 8.66 -8.98 12.16
N GLY A 295 9.57 -9.37 13.05
CA GLY A 295 10.95 -8.88 13.09
C GLY A 295 11.62 -8.87 11.70
N GLN A 296 12.49 -7.87 11.50
CA GLN A 296 13.24 -7.50 10.29
C GLN A 296 13.27 -8.56 9.17
N ALA A 297 12.72 -8.20 8.00
CA ALA A 297 12.96 -8.94 6.76
C ALA A 297 14.47 -8.95 6.44
N PRO A 298 15.00 -10.04 5.86
CA PRO A 298 16.43 -10.24 5.66
C PRO A 298 16.99 -9.16 4.73
N SER A 299 18.13 -8.59 5.14
CA SER A 299 19.06 -7.90 4.27
C SER A 299 19.60 -8.91 3.26
N GLU A 300 19.01 -8.93 2.06
CA GLU A 300 19.55 -9.68 0.94
C GLU A 300 20.81 -8.96 0.47
N GLU A 301 21.95 -9.57 0.82
CA GLU A 301 23.27 -9.36 0.27
C GLU A 301 23.22 -9.63 -1.24
N LEU A 302 23.02 -8.58 -2.05
CA LEU A 302 23.33 -8.64 -3.49
C LEU A 302 24.82 -8.28 -3.67
N ARG A 303 25.63 -9.33 -3.78
CA ARG A 303 26.79 -9.34 -4.67
C ARG A 303 26.33 -9.48 -6.12
#